data_AF-A0A1J9P0K1-F1
#
_entry.id   AF-A0A1J9P0K1-F1
#
_cell.length_a   1.000
_cell.length_b   1.000
_cell.length_c   1.000
_cell.angle_alpha   90.00
_cell.angle_beta   90.00
_cell.angle_gamma   90.00
#
_symmetry.space_group_name_H-M   'P 1'
#
loop_
_entity.id
_entity.type
_entity.pdbx_description
1 polymer ?
#
loop_
_entity_poly.entity_id
_entity_poly.type
_entity_poly.pdbx_seq_one_letter_code
_entity_poly.pdbx_strand_id
1 'polypeptide(L)' 'MRSIIYLAVTAFAAVVAAQSHDNPFNNPPGGYQFVVGMPTELSWEPSTAGTVTLKLQKGRNTTPSDGIIIGGAYYI' A
#
# COMPACT_ATOMS: atom_id res chain seq x y z
N MET A 1 -12.72 -14.79 36.43
CA MET A 1 -13.51 -14.00 35.44
C MET A 1 -12.73 -12.83 34.88
N ARG A 2 -12.03 -12.02 35.70
CA ARG A 2 -11.24 -10.85 35.23
C ARG A 2 -10.11 -11.21 34.23
N SER A 3 -9.43 -12.34 34.44
CA SER A 3 -8.35 -12.83 33.58
C SER A 3 -8.76 -13.15 32.14
N ILE A 4 -9.98 -13.65 31.93
CA ILE A 4 -10.52 -13.99 30.60
C ILE A 4 -10.78 -12.70 29.80
N ILE A 5 -11.24 -11.64 30.48
CA ILE A 5 -11.49 -10.34 29.86
C ILE A 5 -10.16 -9.72 29.40
N TYR A 6 -9.11 -9.77 30.23
CA TYR A 6 -7.79 -9.27 29.84
C TYR A 6 -7.20 -10.04 28.65
N LEU A 7 -7.38 -11.37 28.61
CA LEU A 7 -6.91 -12.20 27.50
C LEU A 7 -7.64 -11.89 26.19
N ALA A 8 -8.95 -11.62 26.26
CA ALA A 8 -9.73 -11.24 25.09
C ALA A 8 -9.30 -9.86 24.56
N VAL A 9 -9.12 -8.86 25.43
CA VAL A 9 -8.68 -7.51 25.03
C VAL A 9 -7.29 -7.52 24.38
N THR A 10 -6.34 -8.29 24.91
CA THR A 10 -5.00 -8.40 24.31
C THR A 10 -5.03 -9.15 22.97
N ALA A 11 -5.87 -10.19 22.83
CA ALA A 11 -6.05 -10.89 21.57
C ALA A 11 -6.66 -9.98 20.48
N PHE A 12 -7.65 -9.16 20.81
CA PHE A 12 -8.22 -8.18 19.86
C PHE A 12 -7.20 -7.11 19.46
N ALA A 13 -6.39 -6.60 20.39
CA ALA A 13 -5.34 -5.64 20.08
C ALA A 13 -4.27 -6.22 19.14
N ALA A 14 -3.90 -7.50 19.31
CA ALA A 14 -2.96 -8.20 18.45
C ALA A 14 -3.51 -8.40 17.02
N VAL A 15 -4.82 -8.66 16.87
CA VAL A 15 -5.48 -8.80 15.56
C VAL A 15 -5.53 -7.47 14.82
N VAL A 16 -5.81 -6.36 15.51
CA VAL A 16 -5.79 -5.01 14.92
C VAL A 16 -4.38 -4.60 14.51
N ALA A 17 -3.37 -4.89 15.35
CA ALA A 17 -1.97 -4.60 15.01
C ALA A 17 -1.45 -5.44 13.83
N ALA A 18 -1.92 -6.68 13.66
CA ALA A 18 -1.60 -7.54 12.52
C ALA A 18 -2.25 -7.09 11.20
N GLN A 19 -3.18 -6.13 11.25
CA GLN A 19 -3.63 -5.40 10.06
C GLN A 19 -2.64 -4.28 9.67
N SER A 20 -1.41 -4.31 10.18
CA SER A 20 -0.31 -3.46 9.71
C SER A 20 -0.23 -3.55 8.19
N HIS A 21 -0.77 -2.52 7.55
CA HIS A 21 -0.73 -2.34 6.11
C HIS A 21 0.71 -1.93 5.78
N ASP A 22 1.58 -2.92 5.55
CA ASP A 22 2.91 -2.68 4.97
C ASP A 22 2.82 -1.86 3.67
N ASN A 23 1.64 -1.88 3.04
CA ASN A 23 1.27 -1.06 1.91
C ASN A 23 0.09 -0.12 2.26
N PRO A 24 0.30 1.21 2.33
CA PRO A 24 -0.78 2.17 2.58
C PRO A 24 -1.79 2.31 1.43
N PHE A 25 -1.54 1.70 0.26
CA PHE A 25 -2.46 1.71 -0.87
C PHE A 25 -3.63 0.74 -0.65
N ASN A 26 -4.84 1.23 -0.91
CA ASN A 26 -6.09 0.46 -0.86
C ASN A 26 -6.22 -0.42 -2.11
N ASN A 27 -5.62 -1.61 -2.06
CA ASN A 27 -5.58 -2.52 -3.20
C ASN A 27 -6.94 -3.23 -3.38
N PRO A 28 -7.63 -3.10 -4.54
CA PRO A 28 -8.90 -3.77 -4.76
C PRO A 28 -8.73 -5.30 -4.87
N PRO A 29 -9.83 -6.09 -4.70
CA PRO A 29 -9.79 -7.52 -4.94
C PRO A 29 -9.27 -7.84 -6.35
N GLY A 30 -8.17 -8.60 -6.43
CA GLY A 30 -7.50 -8.91 -7.71
C GLY A 30 -6.42 -7.91 -8.16
N GLY A 31 -6.25 -6.80 -7.43
CA GLY A 31 -5.24 -5.78 -7.72
C GLY A 31 -5.66 -4.74 -8.76
N TYR A 32 -4.82 -3.72 -8.95
CA TYR A 32 -5.08 -2.67 -9.94
C TYR A 32 -4.92 -3.16 -11.38
N GLN A 33 -5.83 -2.73 -12.24
CA GLN A 33 -5.75 -2.94 -13.69
C GLN A 33 -5.50 -1.60 -14.37
N PHE A 34 -4.35 -1.47 -15.01
CA PHE A 34 -3.98 -0.28 -15.78
C PHE A 34 -4.38 -0.48 -17.24
N VAL A 35 -5.21 0.42 -17.77
CA VAL A 35 -5.64 0.44 -19.19
C VAL A 35 -4.91 1.57 -19.90
N VAL A 36 -4.31 1.27 -21.06
CA VAL A 36 -3.52 2.26 -21.82
C VAL A 36 -4.40 3.45 -22.22
N GLY A 37 -3.90 4.66 -21.97
CA GLY A 37 -4.58 5.90 -22.31
C GLY A 37 -5.73 6.28 -21.36
N MET A 38 -6.02 5.46 -20.34
CA MET A 38 -7.05 5.75 -19.35
C MET A 38 -6.41 6.12 -18.00
N PRO A 39 -6.93 7.13 -17.29
CA PRO A 39 -6.50 7.40 -15.93
C PRO A 39 -6.86 6.22 -15.01
N THR A 40 -6.00 5.93 -14.04
CA THR A 40 -6.27 4.96 -12.97
C THR A 40 -6.22 5.69 -11.64
N GLU A 41 -7.32 5.63 -10.88
CA GLU A 41 -7.40 6.22 -9.57
C GLU A 41 -6.77 5.30 -8.52
N LEU A 42 -5.84 5.85 -7.74
CA LEU A 42 -5.22 5.17 -6.62
C LEU A 42 -5.75 5.81 -5.33
N SER A 43 -6.25 4.96 -4.43
CA SER A 43 -6.67 5.36 -3.10
C SER A 43 -5.65 4.84 -2.10
N TRP A 44 -5.25 5.65 -1.13
CA TRP A 44 -4.32 5.26 -0.08
C TRP A 44 -4.59 6.03 1.21
N GLU A 45 -4.21 5.44 2.34
CA GLU A 45 -4.23 6.08 3.66
C GLU A 45 -2.78 6.33 4.10
N PRO A 46 -2.31 7.60 4.12
CA PRO A 46 -0.93 7.90 4.47
C PRO A 46 -0.57 7.44 5.88
N SER A 47 0.44 6.58 6.02
CA SER A 47 0.98 6.16 7.32
C SER A 47 2.16 7.02 7.79
N THR A 48 2.69 7.88 6.92
CA THR A 48 3.83 8.76 7.20
C THR A 48 3.63 10.15 6.60
N ALA A 49 4.25 11.16 7.22
CA ALA A 49 4.33 12.50 6.66
C ALA A 49 5.48 12.56 5.64
N GLY A 50 5.27 13.26 4.51
CA GLY A 50 6.29 13.47 3.49
C GLY A 50 5.83 13.12 2.08
N THR A 51 6.78 13.05 1.15
CA THR A 51 6.50 12.72 -0.26
C THR A 51 6.43 11.21 -0.45
N VAL A 52 5.35 10.73 -1.07
CA VAL A 52 5.23 9.34 -1.52
C VAL A 52 5.77 9.21 -2.94
N THR A 53 6.56 8.17 -3.18
CA THR A 53 7.03 7.84 -4.54
C THR A 53 6.21 6.69 -5.10
N LEU A 54 5.48 6.95 -6.19
CA LEU A 54 4.79 5.92 -6.97
C LEU A 54 5.73 5.37 -8.05
N LYS A 55 5.88 4.06 -8.12
CA LYS A 55 6.67 3.37 -9.17
C LYS A 55 5.77 2.40 -9.91
N LEU A 56 5.48 2.69 -11.17
CA LEU A 56 4.82 1.73 -12.07
C LEU A 56 5.88 0.86 -12.72
N GLN A 57 5.79 -0.45 -12.52
CA GLN A 57 6.74 -1.42 -13.05
C GLN A 57 6.03 -2.44 -13.94
N LYS A 58 6.68 -2.83 -15.05
CA LYS A 58 6.24 -3.90 -15.94
C LYS A 58 7.40 -4.87 -16.15
N GLY A 59 7.21 -6.13 -15.79
CA GLY A 59 8.23 -7.16 -15.98
C GLY A 59 8.07 -8.33 -15.03
N ARG A 60 8.91 -9.36 -15.19
CA ARG A 60 8.96 -10.51 -14.28
C ARG A 60 9.68 -10.21 -12.96
N ASN A 61 10.60 -9.23 -12.96
CA ASN A 61 11.31 -8.81 -11.76
C ASN A 61 10.46 -7.76 -11.02
N THR A 62 10.07 -8.05 -9.78
CA THR A 62 9.30 -7.16 -8.89
C THR A 62 10.18 -6.27 -8.01
N THR A 63 11.49 -6.47 -8.04
CA THR A 63 12.50 -5.64 -7.36
C THR A 63 13.62 -5.22 -8.32
N PRO A 64 13.29 -4.59 -9.47
CA PRO A 64 14.29 -4.21 -10.43
C PRO A 64 15.20 -3.10 -9.86
N SER A 65 16.50 -3.24 -10.08
CA SER A 65 17.51 -2.23 -9.72
C SER A 65 17.57 -1.05 -10.69
N ASP A 66 16.81 -1.11 -11.79
CA ASP A 66 16.75 -0.13 -12.87
C ASP A 66 15.30 -0.06 -13.43
N GLY A 67 14.94 1.05 -14.07
CA GLY A 67 13.67 1.27 -14.75
C GLY A 67 13.64 2.60 -15.50
N ILE A 68 12.69 2.73 -16.45
CA ILE A 68 12.47 3.98 -17.19
C ILE A 68 11.39 4.78 -16.45
N ILE A 69 11.60 6.07 -16.24
CA ILE A 69 10.58 6.97 -15.67
C ILE A 69 9.49 7.18 -16.73
N ILE A 70 8.28 6.70 -16.45
CA ILE A 70 7.12 6.81 -17.37
C ILE A 70 6.30 8.09 -17.10
N GLY A 71 6.43 8.68 -15.90
CA GLY A 71 5.83 9.97 -15.55
C GLY A 71 6.43 10.52 -14.26
N GLY A 72 6.95 11.75 -14.32
CA GLY A 72 7.48 12.49 -13.18
C GLY A 72 7.12 13.96 -13.34
N ALA A 73 6.77 14.64 -12.24
CA ALA A 73 6.53 16.07 -12.25
C ALA A 73 7.85 16.81 -12.49
N TYR A 74 8.10 17.22 -13.73
CA TYR A 74 9.15 18.18 -14.03
C TYR A 74 8.65 19.56 -13.63
N TYR A 75 9.16 20.10 -12.52
CA TYR A 75 9.11 21.54 -12.30
C TYR A 75 10.11 22.17 -13.27
N ILE A 76 9.59 22.88 -14.27
CA ILE A 76 10.33 23.85 -15.09
C ILE A 76 10.57 25.14 -14.31
#